data_AF-A0A3Q0JEC7-F1
#
_entry.id   AF-A0A3Q0JEC7-F1
#
_cell.length_a   1.000
_cell.length_b   1.000
_cell.length_c   1.000
_cell.angle_alpha   90.00
_cell.angle_beta   90.00
_cell.angle_gamma   90.00
#
_symmetry.space_group_name_H-M   'P 1'
#
loop_
_entity.id
_entity.type
_entity.pdbx_description
1 polymer ?
#
loop_
_entity_poly.entity_id
_entity_poly.type
_entity_poly.pdbx_seq_one_letter_code
_entity_poly.pdbx_strand_id
1 'polypeptide(L)'
;MANEQDGTLSFTSNPLNWFQISECPPAEDGMERFACPTPDHMGRYRCIDDHVLCDGFIDCPTGEDEDRQNCMFYKTTKAHLDVLADALLRWARGR
;
A
#
# COMPACT_ATOMS: atom_id res chain seq x y z
N MET A 1 -1.10 -15.74 15.40
CA MET A 1 -2.09 -14.79 15.94
C MET A 1 -1.42 -13.43 15.86
N ALA A 2 -1.66 -12.68 14.79
CA ALA A 2 -1.18 -11.30 14.68
C ALA A 2 -1.99 -10.47 15.68
N ASN A 3 -1.31 -9.72 16.54
CA ASN A 3 -1.97 -8.84 17.50
C ASN A 3 -1.95 -7.44 16.89
N GLU A 4 -3.13 -6.98 16.51
CA GLU A 4 -3.35 -5.62 16.04
C GLU A 4 -3.14 -4.66 17.22
N GLN A 5 -2.00 -3.99 17.22
CA GLN A 5 -1.81 -2.79 18.02
C GLN A 5 -1.41 -1.68 17.06
N ASP A 6 -2.41 -0.89 16.67
CA ASP A 6 -2.23 0.49 16.24
C ASP A 6 -1.41 0.66 14.95
N GLY A 7 -1.76 -0.06 13.87
CA GLY A 7 -1.20 0.20 12.54
C GLY A 7 0.32 0.00 12.41
N THR A 8 0.93 -0.74 13.34
CA THR A 8 2.38 -0.99 13.36
C THR A 8 2.72 -2.48 13.22
N LEU A 9 3.60 -2.80 12.28
CA LEU A 9 4.02 -4.18 12.00
C LEU A 9 4.88 -4.74 13.14
N SER A 10 4.51 -5.91 13.67
CA SER A 10 5.36 -6.73 14.53
C SER A 10 5.93 -7.92 13.75
N PHE A 11 7.27 -7.98 13.73
CA PHE A 11 8.10 -8.85 12.89
C PHE A 11 7.83 -10.35 13.10
N THR A 12 7.48 -11.08 12.04
CA THR A 12 7.82 -12.51 11.94
C THR A 12 9.08 -12.63 11.10
N SER A 13 10.22 -12.79 11.77
CA SER A 13 11.54 -12.95 11.16
C SER A 13 11.63 -14.22 10.32
N ASN A 14 11.72 -14.10 8.99
CA ASN A 14 12.19 -15.17 8.12
C ASN A 14 13.64 -14.86 7.66
N PRO A 15 14.66 -15.59 8.14
CA PRO A 15 16.08 -15.23 7.99
C PRO A 15 16.64 -15.37 6.57
N LEU A 16 15.83 -15.73 5.57
CA LEU A 16 16.25 -15.87 4.17
C LEU A 16 15.69 -14.80 3.23
N ASN A 17 14.92 -13.83 3.72
CA ASN A 17 14.41 -12.73 2.90
C ASN A 17 15.20 -11.44 3.19
N TRP A 18 16.31 -11.26 2.49
CA TRP A 18 17.12 -10.02 2.53
C TRP A 18 16.36 -8.79 2.00
N PHE A 19 15.27 -9.00 1.27
CA PHE A 19 14.30 -7.98 0.91
C PHE A 19 13.17 -8.02 1.92
N GLN A 20 13.25 -7.22 2.97
CA GLN A 20 12.16 -7.05 3.91
C GLN A 20 10.97 -6.41 3.17
N ILE A 21 10.11 -7.24 2.58
CA ILE A 21 8.82 -6.81 2.08
C ILE A 21 8.04 -6.45 3.35
N SER A 22 7.87 -5.15 3.59
CA SER A 22 7.00 -4.63 4.64
C SER A 22 5.55 -4.90 4.20
N GLU A 23 5.09 -6.13 4.37
CA GLU A 23 3.71 -6.50 4.06
C GLU A 23 2.79 -5.98 5.16
N CYS A 24 1.84 -5.13 4.78
CA CYS A 24 0.77 -4.69 5.68
C CYS A 24 -0.20 -5.82 5.95
N PRO A 25 -0.75 -5.93 7.17
CA PRO A 25 -1.85 -6.86 7.41
C PRO A 25 -3.03 -6.48 6.50
N PRO A 26 -3.83 -7.47 6.04
CA PRO A 26 -5.02 -7.19 5.27
C PRO A 26 -5.96 -6.28 6.06
N ALA A 27 -6.53 -5.27 5.40
CA ALA A 27 -7.53 -4.42 6.02
C ALA A 27 -8.82 -5.22 6.30
N GLU A 28 -9.56 -4.85 7.36
CA GLU A 28 -10.81 -5.54 7.72
C GLU A 28 -11.89 -5.45 6.63
N ASP A 29 -11.87 -4.37 5.84
CA ASP A 29 -12.77 -4.14 4.71
C ASP A 29 -12.28 -4.77 3.39
N GLY A 30 -11.11 -5.45 3.42
CA GLY A 30 -10.49 -6.06 2.26
C GLY A 30 -9.76 -5.08 1.34
N MET A 31 -9.60 -3.81 1.72
CA MET A 31 -8.80 -2.86 0.96
C MET A 31 -7.31 -3.20 1.04
N GLU A 32 -6.59 -2.88 -0.03
CA GLU A 32 -5.15 -3.08 -0.10
C GLU A 32 -4.44 -1.98 0.71
N ARG A 33 -3.46 -2.40 1.52
CA ARG A 33 -2.64 -1.50 2.34
C ARG A 33 -1.21 -1.52 1.87
N PHE A 34 -0.60 -0.34 1.87
CA PHE A 34 0.79 -0.13 1.50
C PHE A 34 1.59 0.24 2.74
N ALA A 35 2.76 -0.38 2.90
CA ALA A 35 3.69 0.04 3.94
C ALA A 35 4.53 1.21 3.43
N CYS A 36 4.65 2.24 4.25
CA CYS A 36 5.59 3.32 4.01
C CYS A 36 7.02 2.75 3.94
N PRO A 37 7.84 3.15 2.95
CA PRO A 37 9.20 2.64 2.79
C PRO A 37 10.10 2.96 3.97
N THR A 38 9.95 4.15 4.57
CA THR A 38 10.73 4.58 5.73
C THR A 38 9.94 4.34 7.02
N PRO A 39 10.55 3.72 8.05
CA PRO A 39 9.92 3.61 9.36
C PRO A 39 9.79 4.98 10.06
N ASP A 40 8.88 5.06 11.01
CA ASP A 40 8.72 6.21 11.90
C ASP A 40 9.96 6.41 12.82
N HIS A 41 9.95 7.48 13.61
CA HIS A 41 11.04 7.77 14.57
C HIS A 41 11.26 6.67 15.63
N MET A 42 10.31 5.75 15.81
CA MET A 42 10.39 4.61 16.72
C MET A 42 10.82 3.32 16.00
N GLY A 43 11.12 3.38 14.70
CA GLY A 43 11.52 2.22 13.89
C GLY A 43 10.35 1.36 13.44
N ARG A 44 9.11 1.86 13.50
CA ARG A 44 7.90 1.11 13.12
C ARG A 44 7.48 1.47 11.71
N TYR A 45 7.10 0.47 10.93
CA TYR A 45 6.54 0.68 9.60
C TYR A 45 5.06 1.07 9.73
N ARG A 46 4.69 2.18 9.07
CA ARG A 46 3.31 2.64 8.96
C ARG A 46 2.65 2.00 7.74
N CYS A 47 1.41 1.56 7.91
CA CYS A 47 0.55 1.12 6.83
C CYS A 47 -0.47 2.21 6.50
N ILE A 48 -0.68 2.45 5.22
CA ILE A 48 -1.66 3.39 4.68
C ILE A 48 -2.58 2.68 3.69
N ASP A 49 -3.82 3.12 3.58
CA ASP A 49 -4.79 2.56 2.62
C ASP A 49 -4.57 3.15 1.22
N ASP A 50 -5.08 2.49 0.17
CA ASP A 50 -4.88 2.94 -1.21
C ASP A 50 -5.46 4.33 -1.53
N HIS A 51 -6.50 4.75 -0.80
CA HIS A 51 -7.21 6.00 -1.03
C HIS A 51 -6.48 7.25 -0.50
N VAL A 52 -5.55 7.07 0.45
CA VAL A 52 -4.71 8.17 0.96
C VAL A 52 -3.38 8.28 0.21
N LEU A 53 -3.06 7.33 -0.67
CA LEU A 53 -1.85 7.41 -1.49
C LEU A 53 -2.02 8.49 -2.57
N CYS A 54 -1.14 9.49 -2.57
CA CYS A 54 -1.14 10.59 -3.54
C CYS A 54 -2.40 11.47 -3.51
N ASP A 55 -3.00 11.66 -2.33
CA ASP A 55 -4.20 12.45 -2.10
C ASP A 55 -3.92 13.94 -1.82
N GLY A 56 -2.66 14.31 -1.62
CA GLY A 56 -2.18 15.66 -1.35
C GLY A 56 -1.86 15.93 0.13
N PHE A 57 -1.97 14.92 1.01
CA PHE A 57 -1.56 14.97 2.41
C PHE A 57 -0.38 14.02 2.64
N ILE A 58 0.50 14.37 3.58
CA ILE A 58 1.63 13.51 3.94
C ILE A 58 1.16 12.51 4.99
N ASP A 59 0.98 11.26 4.59
CA ASP A 59 0.61 10.14 5.45
C ASP A 59 1.82 9.29 5.84
N CYS A 60 2.84 9.18 4.99
CA CYS A 60 4.09 8.50 5.34
C CYS A 60 5.05 9.39 6.14
N PRO A 61 5.93 8.80 6.99
CA PRO A 61 6.80 9.55 7.89
C PRO A 61 7.71 10.58 7.20
N THR A 62 8.11 10.33 5.95
CA THR A 62 8.95 11.26 5.18
C THR A 62 8.28 11.80 3.91
N GLY A 63 6.96 11.58 3.76
CA GLY A 63 6.19 12.04 2.60
C GLY A 63 6.45 11.26 1.32
N GLU A 64 6.89 10.01 1.40
CA GLU A 64 7.14 9.17 0.22
C GLU A 64 5.87 8.89 -0.60
N ASP A 65 4.72 8.88 0.07
CA ASP A 65 3.38 8.75 -0.51
C ASP A 65 2.99 9.95 -1.39
N GLU A 66 3.67 11.09 -1.24
CA GLU A 66 3.44 12.32 -2.01
C GLU A 66 4.63 12.72 -2.89
N ASP A 67 5.57 11.80 -3.13
CA ASP A 67 6.63 12.06 -4.09
C ASP A 67 6.03 12.26 -5.49
N ARG A 68 6.37 13.40 -6.12
CA ARG A 68 5.74 13.82 -7.38
C ARG A 68 5.98 12.84 -8.53
N GLN A 69 7.18 12.25 -8.61
CA GLN A 69 7.50 11.33 -9.69
C GLN A 69 6.76 10.01 -9.48
N ASN A 70 6.80 9.49 -8.26
CA ASN A 70 6.10 8.27 -7.88
C ASN A 70 4.58 8.40 -8.06
N CYS A 71 4.00 9.52 -7.62
CA CYS A 71 2.57 9.78 -7.79
C CYS A 71 2.14 9.90 -9.25
N MET A 72 2.97 10.48 -10.11
CA MET A 72 2.69 10.53 -11.54
C MET A 72 2.59 9.11 -12.12
N PHE A 73 3.54 8.23 -11.80
CA PHE A 73 3.53 6.85 -12.25
C PHE A 73 2.39 6.04 -11.63
N TYR A 74 2.14 6.18 -10.33
CA TYR A 74 1.03 5.52 -9.63
C TYR A 74 -0.32 5.89 -10.26
N LYS A 75 -0.63 7.19 -10.39
CA LYS A 75 -1.91 7.65 -10.95
C LYS A 75 -2.11 7.17 -12.39
N THR A 76 -1.07 7.25 -13.21
CA THR A 76 -1.12 6.78 -14.60
C THR A 76 -1.32 5.27 -14.67
N THR A 77 -0.59 4.51 -13.85
CA THR A 77 -0.68 3.04 -13.82
C THR A 77 -2.04 2.59 -13.30
N LYS A 78 -2.53 3.16 -12.19
CA LYS A 78 -3.85 2.88 -11.63
C LYS A 78 -4.95 3.17 -12.66
N ALA A 79 -4.92 4.33 -13.32
CA ALA A 79 -5.90 4.67 -14.34
C ALA A 79 -5.94 3.65 -15.50
N HIS A 80 -4.78 3.18 -15.97
CA HIS A 80 -4.75 2.14 -17.01
C HIS A 80 -5.20 0.77 -16.50
N LEU A 81 -4.84 0.40 -15.27
CA LEU A 81 -5.31 -0.83 -14.64
C LEU A 81 -6.83 -0.83 -14.43
N ASP A 82 -7.41 0.31 -14.04
CA ASP A 82 -8.85 0.46 -13.88
C ASP A 82 -9.58 0.26 -15.21
N VAL A 83 -9.04 0.78 -16.31
CA VAL A 83 -9.58 0.55 -17.66
C VAL A 83 -9.51 -0.93 -18.03
N LEU A 84 -8.39 -1.60 -17.74
CA LEU A 84 -8.25 -3.04 -18.01
C LEU A 84 -9.19 -3.87 -17.13
N ALA A 85 -9.29 -3.55 -15.85
CA ALA A 85 -10.19 -4.21 -14.91
C ALA A 85 -11.65 -4.05 -15.35
N ASP A 86 -12.08 -2.85 -15.74
CA ASP A 86 -13.42 -2.60 -16.27
C ASP A 86 -13.65 -3.38 -17.58
N ALA A 87 -12.69 -3.39 -18.52
CA ALA A 87 -12.80 -4.17 -19.75
C ALA A 87 -12.93 -5.68 -19.47
N LEU A 88 -12.13 -6.21 -18.55
CA LEU A 88 -12.18 -7.62 -18.12
C LEU A 88 -13.49 -7.94 -17.42
N LEU A 89 -13.95 -7.07 -16.53
CA LEU A 89 -15.22 -7.24 -15.82
C LEU A 89 -16.41 -7.18 -16.78
N ARG A 90 -16.40 -6.29 -17.77
CA ARG A 90 -17.41 -6.26 -18.84
C ARG A 90 -17.34 -7.52 -19.68
N TRP A 91 -16.16 -8.00 -20.03
CA TRP A 91 -16.00 -9.26 -20.76
C TRP A 91 -16.51 -10.46 -19.95
N ALA A 92 -16.20 -10.53 -18.65
CA ALA A 92 -16.62 -11.61 -17.76
C ALA A 92 -18.13 -11.58 -17.48
N ARG A 93 -18.73 -10.38 -17.44
CA ARG A 93 -20.19 -10.18 -17.39
C ARG A 93 -20.86 -10.44 -18.73
N GLY A 94 -20.09 -10.64 -19.80
CA GLY A 94 -20.59 -10.99 -21.11
C GLY A 94 -20.92 -9.77 -21.99
N ARG A 95 -21.23 -9.90 -23.28
CA ARG A 95 -22.06 -10.96 -23.85
C ARG A 95 -23.01 -11.62 -22.86
#